data_AF-A0A2V7VCB7-F1
#
_entry.id   AF-A0A2V7VCB7-F1
#
_cell.length_a   1.000
_cell.length_b   1.000
_cell.length_c   1.000
_cell.angle_alpha   90.00
_cell.angle_beta   90.00
_cell.angle_gamma   90.00
#
_symmetry.space_group_name_H-M   'P 1'
#
loop_
_entity.id
_entity.type
_entity.pdbx_description
1 polymer ?
#
loop_
_entity_poly.entity_id
_entity_poly.type
_entity_poly.pdbx_seq_one_letter_code
_entity_poly.pdbx_strand_id
1 'polypeptide(L)'
;MTAPGAVRVVLPAYNEEASIARVLERIAGALSGRPHEVIVVDDGSADRTAVIVRDMAPGRPIHLLQHPANLGLGPTLRDGLLAAARRSAAGDVVVTLDADDTQPPEIIPGMASMIADGYDVVIASRYRPGARALGVPRHRLLLSRGASWLFRLVLPIRGVRDFTCGFRAYRAEALKAALGDHGAGFFDQQGFQACRSSCATTRKAARPR
;
A
#
# COMPACT_ATOMS: atom_id res chain seq x y z
N MET A 1 3.63 23.66 -13.98
CA MET A 1 2.90 22.51 -13.41
C MET A 1 3.63 21.27 -13.86
N THR A 2 4.31 20.59 -12.94
CA THR A 2 4.98 19.31 -13.19
C THR A 2 3.91 18.29 -13.61
N ALA A 3 4.18 17.48 -14.63
CA ALA A 3 3.25 16.42 -15.02
C ALA A 3 2.89 15.55 -13.79
N PRO A 4 1.63 15.13 -13.64
CA PRO A 4 1.24 14.28 -12.52
C PRO A 4 2.08 13.01 -12.53
N GLY A 5 2.78 12.73 -11.43
CA GLY A 5 3.58 11.52 -11.27
C GLY A 5 2.74 10.25 -11.43
N ALA A 6 3.41 9.19 -11.87
CA ALA A 6 2.79 7.89 -12.09
C ALA A 6 2.39 7.23 -10.76
N VAL A 7 1.35 6.41 -10.79
CA VAL A 7 0.87 5.65 -9.62
C VAL A 7 1.26 4.19 -9.77
N ARG A 8 1.98 3.64 -8.79
CA ARG A 8 2.28 2.20 -8.72
C ARG A 8 1.44 1.55 -7.65
N VAL A 9 0.62 0.59 -8.02
CA VAL A 9 -0.25 -0.15 -7.09
C VAL A 9 0.37 -1.51 -6.82
N VAL A 10 0.78 -1.75 -5.58
CA VAL A 10 1.26 -3.03 -5.08
C VAL A 10 0.07 -3.82 -4.55
N LEU A 11 -0.14 -5.00 -5.12
CA LEU A 11 -1.30 -5.86 -4.88
C LEU A 11 -0.81 -7.25 -4.43
N PRO A 12 -0.61 -7.51 -3.13
CA PRO A 12 -0.35 -8.84 -2.63
C PRO A 12 -1.58 -9.74 -2.88
N ALA A 13 -1.35 -10.95 -3.38
CA ALA A 13 -2.40 -11.92 -3.68
C ALA A 13 -2.01 -13.32 -3.22
N TYR A 14 -2.95 -14.04 -2.61
CA TYR A 14 -2.82 -15.45 -2.28
C TYR A 14 -4.19 -16.12 -2.36
N ASN A 15 -4.38 -17.00 -3.34
CA ASN A 15 -5.64 -17.67 -3.64
C ASN A 15 -6.84 -16.71 -3.86
N GLU A 16 -6.67 -15.76 -4.78
CA GLU A 16 -7.62 -14.68 -5.09
C GLU A 16 -8.24 -14.83 -6.50
N GLU A 17 -8.40 -16.06 -7.02
CA GLU A 17 -8.89 -16.29 -8.38
C GLU A 17 -10.27 -15.66 -8.66
N ALA A 18 -11.12 -15.56 -7.63
CA ALA A 18 -12.48 -15.04 -7.75
C ALA A 18 -12.55 -13.50 -7.80
N SER A 19 -11.52 -12.81 -7.31
CA SER A 19 -11.50 -11.37 -7.06
C SER A 19 -10.49 -10.64 -7.96
N ILE A 20 -9.33 -11.25 -8.24
CA ILE A 20 -8.16 -10.59 -8.83
C ILE A 20 -8.46 -9.89 -10.17
N ALA A 21 -9.22 -10.53 -11.06
CA ALA A 21 -9.59 -9.93 -12.35
C ALA A 21 -10.44 -8.67 -12.16
N ARG A 22 -11.44 -8.73 -11.27
CA ARG A 22 -12.33 -7.60 -10.98
C ARG A 22 -11.56 -6.44 -10.35
N VAL A 23 -10.65 -6.73 -9.42
CA VAL A 23 -9.81 -5.71 -8.77
C VAL A 23 -8.91 -5.02 -9.79
N LEU A 24 -8.27 -5.77 -10.69
CA LEU A 24 -7.42 -5.20 -11.74
C LEU A 24 -8.22 -4.28 -12.69
N GLU A 25 -9.43 -4.66 -13.08
CA GLU A 25 -10.31 -3.80 -13.88
C GLU A 25 -10.71 -2.52 -13.14
N ARG A 26 -11.06 -2.64 -11.86
CA ARG A 26 -11.43 -1.48 -11.03
C ARG A 26 -10.26 -0.51 -10.85
N ILE A 27 -9.04 -1.02 -10.65
CA ILE A 27 -7.84 -0.18 -10.59
C ILE A 27 -7.62 0.54 -11.93
N ALA A 28 -7.71 -0.19 -13.04
CA ALA A 28 -7.55 0.40 -14.38
C ALA A 28 -8.60 1.50 -14.66
N GLY A 29 -9.86 1.27 -14.26
CA GLY A 29 -10.93 2.26 -14.35
C GLY A 29 -10.69 3.48 -13.45
N ALA A 30 -10.33 3.26 -12.19
CA ALA A 30 -10.06 4.33 -11.22
C ALA A 30 -8.87 5.22 -11.61
N LEU A 31 -7.88 4.65 -12.31
CA LEU A 31 -6.67 5.34 -12.77
C LEU A 31 -6.69 5.67 -14.27
N SER A 32 -7.86 5.58 -14.92
CA SER A 32 -8.02 5.95 -16.32
C SER A 32 -7.60 7.40 -16.55
N GLY A 33 -6.74 7.62 -17.55
CA GLY A 33 -6.16 8.94 -17.86
C GLY A 33 -4.99 9.36 -16.96
N ARG A 34 -4.54 8.51 -16.03
CA ARG A 34 -3.31 8.71 -15.24
C ARG A 34 -2.31 7.59 -15.52
N PRO A 35 -1.01 7.91 -15.77
CA PRO A 35 0.02 6.89 -15.88
C PRO A 35 0.07 6.03 -14.61
N HIS A 36 -0.05 4.72 -14.78
CA HIS A 36 -0.03 3.79 -13.65
C HIS A 36 0.56 2.43 -14.04
N GLU A 37 0.99 1.68 -13.03
CA GLU A 37 1.43 0.30 -13.13
C GLU A 37 0.91 -0.48 -11.92
N VAL A 38 0.40 -1.69 -12.15
CA VAL A 38 -0.04 -2.61 -11.08
C VAL A 38 0.99 -3.71 -10.94
N ILE A 39 1.57 -3.83 -9.74
CA ILE A 39 2.52 -4.86 -9.37
C ILE A 39 1.77 -5.87 -8.51
N VAL A 40 1.38 -6.98 -9.12
CA VAL A 40 0.75 -8.09 -8.42
C VAL A 40 1.86 -8.98 -7.87
N VAL A 41 1.82 -9.26 -6.57
CA VAL A 41 2.75 -10.18 -5.92
C VAL A 41 1.97 -11.41 -5.48
N ASP A 42 2.08 -12.48 -6.26
CA ASP A 42 1.49 -13.78 -5.98
C ASP A 42 2.35 -14.53 -4.96
N ASP A 43 1.81 -14.76 -3.76
CA ASP A 43 2.50 -15.42 -2.65
C ASP A 43 2.41 -16.95 -2.76
N GLY A 44 2.72 -17.49 -3.94
CA GLY A 44 2.68 -18.92 -4.23
C GLY A 44 1.26 -19.50 -4.15
N SER A 45 0.31 -18.89 -4.87
CA SER A 45 -1.07 -19.38 -4.90
C SER A 45 -1.17 -20.80 -5.48
N ALA A 46 -2.10 -21.58 -4.95
CA ALA A 46 -2.41 -22.94 -5.42
C ALA A 46 -3.58 -22.96 -6.42
N ASP A 47 -4.26 -21.84 -6.61
CA ASP A 47 -5.40 -21.66 -7.50
C ASP A 47 -4.99 -20.99 -8.83
N ARG A 48 -5.96 -20.46 -9.59
CA ARG A 48 -5.69 -19.81 -10.88
C ARG A 48 -5.25 -18.35 -10.80
N THR A 49 -4.98 -17.79 -9.62
CA THR A 49 -4.63 -16.36 -9.44
C THR A 49 -3.52 -15.89 -10.38
N ALA A 50 -2.36 -16.54 -10.35
CA ALA A 50 -1.22 -16.17 -11.18
C ALA A 50 -1.50 -16.34 -12.68
N VAL A 51 -2.30 -17.34 -13.06
CA VAL A 51 -2.69 -17.58 -14.46
C VAL A 51 -3.57 -16.43 -14.96
N ILE A 52 -4.58 -16.04 -14.18
CA ILE A 52 -5.48 -14.93 -14.52
C ILE A 52 -4.70 -13.63 -14.71
N VAL A 53 -3.77 -13.32 -13.79
CA VAL A 53 -2.95 -12.11 -13.89
C VAL A 53 -2.07 -12.14 -15.15
N ARG A 54 -1.47 -13.29 -15.45
CA ARG A 54 -0.63 -13.47 -16.64
C ARG A 54 -1.41 -13.31 -17.93
N ASP A 55 -2.64 -13.81 -17.99
CA ASP A 55 -3.53 -13.68 -19.14
C ASP A 55 -4.01 -12.23 -19.35
N MET A 56 -4.14 -11.46 -18.26
CA MET A 56 -4.53 -10.04 -18.32
C MET A 56 -3.37 -9.09 -18.61
N ALA A 57 -2.11 -9.48 -18.37
CA ALA A 57 -0.96 -8.60 -18.49
C ALA A 57 -0.64 -8.08 -19.92
N PRO A 58 -0.82 -8.85 -21.01
CA PRO A 58 -0.48 -8.39 -22.36
C PRO A 58 -1.16 -7.06 -22.73
N GLY A 59 -0.36 -6.07 -23.12
CA GLY A 59 -0.86 -4.75 -23.52
C GLY A 59 -1.35 -3.86 -22.36
N ARG A 60 -1.21 -4.31 -21.10
CA ARG A 60 -1.62 -3.57 -19.90
C ARG A 60 -0.41 -3.30 -19.00
N PRO A 61 -0.43 -2.23 -18.19
CA PRO A 61 0.67 -1.94 -17.28
C PRO A 61 0.57 -2.81 -16.01
N ILE A 62 0.64 -4.12 -16.17
CA ILE A 62 0.55 -5.11 -15.10
C ILE A 62 1.86 -5.88 -15.05
N HIS A 63 2.44 -5.97 -13.86
CA HIS A 63 3.65 -6.73 -13.58
C HIS A 63 3.34 -7.79 -12.54
N LEU A 64 3.61 -9.06 -12.88
CA LEU A 64 3.44 -10.19 -11.97
C LEU A 64 4.80 -10.56 -11.37
N LEU A 65 4.87 -10.57 -10.04
CA LEU A 65 5.93 -11.17 -9.25
C LEU A 65 5.35 -12.42 -8.58
N GLN A 66 6.03 -13.55 -8.69
CA GLN A 66 5.53 -14.82 -8.15
C GLN A 66 6.55 -15.43 -7.20
N HIS A 67 6.12 -15.72 -5.98
CA HIS A 67 6.90 -16.48 -5.02
C HIS A 67 6.83 -17.98 -5.33
N PRO A 68 7.92 -18.74 -5.07
CA PRO A 68 7.92 -20.19 -5.27
C PRO A 68 7.03 -20.94 -4.27
N ALA A 69 6.71 -20.32 -3.14
CA ALA A 69 5.84 -20.84 -2.08
C ALA A 69 5.27 -19.67 -1.28
N ASN A 70 4.27 -19.93 -0.44
CA ASN A 70 3.73 -18.94 0.48
C ASN A 70 4.77 -18.53 1.53
N LEU A 71 5.18 -17.26 1.48
CA LEU A 71 6.12 -16.62 2.40
C LEU A 71 5.39 -15.75 3.45
N GLY A 72 4.10 -15.51 3.25
CA GLY A 72 3.25 -14.67 4.08
C GLY A 72 3.25 -13.20 3.64
N LEU A 73 2.27 -12.45 4.17
CA LEU A 73 1.99 -11.08 3.75
C LEU A 73 3.17 -10.12 3.89
N GLY A 74 4.01 -10.27 4.93
CA GLY A 74 5.14 -9.39 5.19
C GLY A 74 6.18 -9.39 4.05
N PRO A 75 6.77 -10.56 3.72
CA PRO A 75 7.63 -10.73 2.56
C PRO A 75 6.98 -10.31 1.24
N THR A 76 5.71 -10.66 1.02
CA THR A 76 4.96 -10.29 -0.19
C THR A 76 4.83 -8.77 -0.37
N LEU A 77 4.47 -8.06 0.70
CA LEU A 77 4.43 -6.60 0.68
C LEU A 77 5.82 -5.99 0.54
N ARG A 78 6.85 -6.55 1.18
CA ARG A 78 8.24 -6.10 1.01
C ARG A 78 8.64 -6.13 -0.44
N ASP A 79 8.49 -7.29 -1.07
CA ASP A 79 9.04 -7.54 -2.40
C ASP A 79 8.27 -6.72 -3.44
N GLY A 80 6.96 -6.54 -3.24
CA GLY A 80 6.14 -5.59 -3.99
C GLY A 80 6.55 -4.13 -3.82
N LEU A 81 6.77 -3.67 -2.59
CA LEU A 81 7.21 -2.29 -2.31
C LEU A 81 8.61 -2.01 -2.84
N LEU A 82 9.53 -2.97 -2.76
CA LEU A 82 10.86 -2.88 -3.37
C LEU A 82 10.78 -2.79 -4.88
N ALA A 83 9.96 -3.62 -5.51
CA ALA A 83 9.73 -3.57 -6.95
C ALA A 83 9.11 -2.24 -7.38
N ALA A 84 8.09 -1.75 -6.66
CA ALA A 84 7.49 -0.45 -6.92
C ALA A 84 8.50 0.68 -6.76
N ALA A 85 9.28 0.69 -5.67
CA ALA A 85 10.29 1.70 -5.42
C ALA A 85 11.35 1.73 -6.53
N ARG A 86 11.86 0.57 -6.98
CA ARG A 86 12.84 0.49 -8.08
C ARG A 86 12.30 1.06 -9.39
N ARG A 87 11.00 0.94 -9.62
CA ARG A 87 10.33 1.40 -10.84
C ARG A 87 9.87 2.85 -10.76
N SER A 88 9.85 3.45 -9.57
CA SER A 88 9.41 4.84 -9.32
C SER A 88 10.44 5.90 -9.69
N ALA A 89 9.95 7.05 -10.17
CA ALA A 89 10.70 8.30 -10.30
C ALA A 89 10.32 9.28 -9.17
N ALA A 90 10.99 10.43 -9.12
CA ALA A 90 10.60 11.52 -8.23
C ALA A 90 9.22 12.09 -8.65
N GLY A 91 8.38 12.38 -7.66
CA GLY A 91 7.00 12.82 -7.87
C GLY A 91 5.97 11.69 -8.04
N ASP A 92 6.41 10.44 -8.12
CA ASP A 92 5.52 9.28 -8.23
C ASP A 92 4.90 8.88 -6.88
N VAL A 93 3.79 8.14 -6.95
CA VAL A 93 3.07 7.63 -5.79
C VAL A 93 3.08 6.11 -5.80
N VAL A 94 3.39 5.50 -4.66
CA VAL A 94 3.28 4.05 -4.46
C VAL A 94 2.11 3.77 -3.54
N VAL A 95 1.23 2.86 -3.92
CA VAL A 95 0.01 2.51 -3.20
C VAL A 95 0.02 1.03 -2.90
N THR A 96 -0.31 0.64 -1.68
CA THR A 96 -0.59 -0.76 -1.31
C THR A 96 -2.10 -0.92 -1.21
N LEU A 97 -2.65 -2.01 -1.77
CA LEU A 97 -4.07 -2.34 -1.80
C LEU A 97 -4.20 -3.86 -1.73
N ASP A 98 -5.18 -4.40 -0.99
CA ASP A 98 -5.40 -5.85 -0.92
C ASP A 98 -6.18 -6.38 -2.15
N ALA A 99 -5.94 -7.64 -2.54
CA ALA A 99 -6.57 -8.26 -3.72
C ALA A 99 -7.99 -8.81 -3.50
N ASP A 100 -8.54 -8.72 -2.29
CA ASP A 100 -9.82 -9.33 -1.88
C ASP A 100 -11.08 -8.54 -2.29
N ASP A 101 -10.91 -7.44 -3.04
CA ASP A 101 -11.97 -6.52 -3.49
C ASP A 101 -12.77 -5.83 -2.37
N THR A 102 -12.29 -5.86 -1.12
CA THR A 102 -12.98 -5.22 0.02
C THR A 102 -12.75 -3.71 0.08
N GLN A 103 -11.71 -3.23 -0.60
CA GLN A 103 -11.23 -1.85 -0.56
C GLN A 103 -11.49 -1.16 -1.92
N PRO A 104 -12.14 0.01 -1.96
CA PRO A 104 -12.48 0.67 -3.22
C PRO A 104 -11.25 1.32 -3.87
N PRO A 105 -10.77 0.86 -5.06
CA PRO A 105 -9.64 1.48 -5.75
C PRO A 105 -9.93 2.92 -6.22
N GLU A 106 -11.20 3.31 -6.27
CA GLU A 106 -11.66 4.64 -6.70
C GLU A 106 -11.18 5.76 -5.78
N ILE A 107 -10.68 5.44 -4.57
CA ILE A 107 -10.10 6.43 -3.66
C ILE A 107 -8.62 6.73 -3.97
N ILE A 108 -7.94 5.90 -4.77
CA ILE A 108 -6.52 6.05 -5.09
C ILE A 108 -6.19 7.43 -5.69
N PRO A 109 -6.97 7.99 -6.65
CA PRO A 109 -6.71 9.32 -7.19
C PRO A 109 -6.70 10.40 -6.11
N GLY A 110 -7.62 10.33 -5.13
CA GLY A 110 -7.67 11.26 -4.00
C GLY A 110 -6.45 11.13 -3.08
N MET A 111 -6.00 9.90 -2.83
CA MET A 111 -4.76 9.66 -2.07
C MET A 111 -3.53 10.22 -2.79
N ALA A 112 -3.46 10.04 -4.11
CA ALA A 112 -2.37 10.57 -4.94
C ALA A 112 -2.34 12.11 -4.94
N SER A 113 -3.50 12.77 -5.00
CA SER A 113 -3.59 14.24 -4.85
C SER A 113 -3.06 14.72 -3.50
N MET A 114 -3.41 14.03 -2.41
CA MET A 114 -2.86 14.37 -1.09
C MET A 114 -1.34 14.20 -1.05
N ILE A 115 -0.76 13.18 -1.67
CA ILE A 115 0.71 13.07 -1.76
C ILE A 115 1.30 14.24 -2.57
N ALA A 116 0.65 14.66 -3.65
CA ALA A 116 1.06 15.83 -4.44
C ALA A 116 1.01 17.14 -3.62
N ASP A 117 0.06 17.27 -2.69
CA ASP A 117 -0.07 18.42 -1.77
C ASP A 117 1.04 18.49 -0.69
N GLY A 118 1.96 17.53 -0.67
CA GLY A 118 3.13 17.56 0.22
C GLY A 118 3.09 16.54 1.36
N TYR A 119 2.07 15.68 1.44
CA TYR A 119 2.04 14.58 2.41
C TYR A 119 2.98 13.45 1.97
N ASP A 120 3.69 12.83 2.92
CA ASP A 120 4.60 11.72 2.61
C ASP A 120 3.89 10.36 2.65
N VAL A 121 2.87 10.22 3.50
CA VAL A 121 2.09 9.00 3.68
C VAL A 121 0.62 9.34 3.88
N VAL A 122 -0.26 8.63 3.17
CA VAL A 122 -1.73 8.74 3.29
C VAL A 122 -2.30 7.37 3.56
N ILE A 123 -3.16 7.24 4.57
CA ILE A 123 -3.77 5.97 4.98
C ILE A 123 -5.28 6.06 4.74
N ALA A 124 -5.84 5.11 3.99
CA ALA A 124 -7.27 4.98 3.82
C ALA A 124 -7.88 4.38 5.10
N SER A 125 -8.26 5.25 6.04
CA SER A 125 -8.77 4.82 7.34
C SER A 125 -10.28 4.64 7.35
N ARG A 126 -10.73 3.47 7.80
CA ARG A 126 -12.15 3.13 8.04
C ARG A 126 -12.79 3.90 9.21
N TYR A 127 -12.02 4.70 9.95
CA TYR A 127 -12.46 5.37 11.18
C TYR A 127 -12.50 6.90 11.07
N ARG A 128 -12.41 7.47 9.86
CA ARG A 128 -12.66 8.90 9.65
C ARG A 128 -14.16 9.21 9.66
N PRO A 129 -14.58 10.42 10.08
CA PRO A 129 -15.95 10.90 9.84
C PRO A 129 -16.26 10.77 8.34
N GLY A 130 -17.31 10.02 7.99
CA GLY A 130 -17.69 9.71 6.61
C GLY A 130 -17.30 8.30 6.12
N ALA A 131 -16.43 7.58 6.82
CA ALA A 131 -16.09 6.20 6.48
C ALA A 131 -17.19 5.22 6.94
N ARG A 132 -17.64 4.33 6.05
CA ARG A 132 -18.62 3.29 6.36
C ARG A 132 -17.94 1.92 6.34
N ALA A 133 -17.85 1.27 7.49
CA ALA A 133 -17.57 -0.16 7.56
C ALA A 133 -18.90 -0.92 7.43
N LEU A 134 -19.22 -1.40 6.23
CA LEU A 134 -20.41 -2.21 5.97
C LEU A 134 -20.10 -3.68 6.34
N GLY A 135 -20.97 -4.32 7.12
CA GLY A 135 -20.91 -5.78 7.38
C GLY A 135 -20.07 -6.27 8.57
N VAL A 136 -19.50 -5.38 9.40
CA VAL A 136 -18.70 -5.80 10.57
C VAL A 136 -19.54 -5.76 11.85
N PRO A 137 -19.67 -6.85 12.63
CA PRO A 137 -20.44 -6.84 13.86
C PRO A 137 -19.83 -5.90 14.91
N ARG A 138 -20.70 -5.18 15.64
CA ARG A 138 -20.33 -4.05 16.52
C ARG A 138 -19.28 -4.40 17.58
N HIS A 139 -19.25 -5.64 18.06
CA HIS A 139 -18.25 -6.12 19.03
C HIS A 139 -16.84 -6.22 18.43
N ARG A 140 -16.72 -6.57 17.14
CA ARG A 140 -15.43 -6.65 16.42
C ARG A 140 -14.89 -5.26 16.09
N LEU A 141 -15.78 -4.29 15.86
CA LEU A 141 -15.43 -2.85 15.79
C LEU A 141 -14.92 -2.30 17.14
N LEU A 142 -15.49 -2.76 18.26
CA LEU A 142 -15.03 -2.39 19.61
C LEU A 142 -13.67 -2.99 19.95
N LEU A 143 -13.43 -4.26 19.57
CA LEU A 143 -12.12 -4.91 19.71
C LEU A 143 -11.06 -4.23 18.83
N SER A 144 -11.36 -3.93 17.56
CA SER A 144 -10.45 -3.18 16.70
C SER A 144 -10.18 -1.76 17.18
N ARG A 145 -11.18 -1.10 17.80
CA ARG A 145 -11.00 0.20 18.47
C ARG A 145 -10.17 0.09 19.74
N GLY A 146 -10.35 -0.97 20.54
CA GLY A 146 -9.56 -1.26 21.74
C GLY A 146 -8.11 -1.59 21.41
N ALA A 147 -7.87 -2.42 20.39
CA ALA A 147 -6.54 -2.68 19.85
C ALA A 147 -5.92 -1.41 19.28
N SER A 148 -6.67 -0.60 18.53
CA SER A 148 -6.19 0.70 18.04
C SER A 148 -5.88 1.69 19.18
N TRP A 149 -6.62 1.64 20.29
CA TRP A 149 -6.37 2.47 21.47
C TRP A 149 -5.15 2.00 22.27
N LEU A 150 -4.97 0.68 22.39
CA LEU A 150 -3.76 0.07 22.96
C LEU A 150 -2.53 0.36 22.11
N PHE A 151 -2.63 0.25 20.78
CA PHE A 151 -1.57 0.67 19.85
C PHE A 151 -1.29 2.18 19.92
N ARG A 152 -2.31 3.03 20.16
CA ARG A 152 -2.12 4.48 20.41
C ARG A 152 -1.37 4.77 21.70
N LEU A 153 -1.54 3.94 22.74
CA LEU A 153 -0.84 4.07 24.01
C LEU A 153 0.60 3.56 23.94
N VAL A 154 0.84 2.50 23.16
CA VAL A 154 2.17 1.86 23.05
C VAL A 154 3.03 2.47 21.93
N LEU A 155 2.42 3.08 20.90
CA LEU A 155 3.10 3.63 19.71
C LEU A 155 2.55 5.03 19.35
N PRO A 156 3.00 6.12 20.01
CA PRO A 156 2.49 7.47 19.77
C PRO A 156 3.10 8.10 18.49
N ILE A 157 2.77 7.56 17.31
CA ILE A 157 3.06 8.19 16.02
C ILE A 157 1.93 9.17 15.70
N ARG A 158 2.22 10.47 15.72
CA ARG A 158 1.22 11.53 15.44
C ARG A 158 0.66 11.36 14.02
N GLY A 159 -0.64 11.09 13.92
CA GLY A 159 -1.39 11.08 12.65
C GLY A 159 -1.84 9.70 12.14
N VAL A 160 -1.29 8.61 12.67
CA VAL A 160 -1.69 7.25 12.30
C VAL A 160 -2.85 6.78 13.19
N ARG A 161 -4.01 6.52 12.57
CA ARG A 161 -5.23 6.09 13.29
C ARG A 161 -5.59 4.62 13.08
N ASP A 162 -4.99 3.96 12.10
CA ASP A 162 -5.22 2.54 11.79
C ASP A 162 -3.90 1.88 11.38
N PHE A 163 -3.33 1.09 12.29
CA PHE A 163 -2.09 0.33 12.05
C PHE A 163 -2.34 -0.99 11.30
N THR A 164 -3.61 -1.38 11.16
CA THR A 164 -4.03 -2.67 10.58
C THR A 164 -4.49 -2.57 9.12
N CYS A 165 -4.62 -1.35 8.58
CA CYS A 165 -5.04 -1.15 7.20
C CYS A 165 -3.85 -1.30 6.24
N GLY A 166 -3.95 -2.26 5.30
CA GLY A 166 -3.04 -2.45 4.17
C GLY A 166 -3.15 -1.36 3.12
N PHE A 167 -4.26 -0.60 3.09
CA PHE A 167 -4.49 0.44 2.10
C PHE A 167 -3.79 1.76 2.43
N ARG A 168 -2.62 1.99 1.79
CA ARG A 168 -1.77 3.15 2.06
C ARG A 168 -1.17 3.69 0.76
N ALA A 169 -0.94 4.99 0.70
CA ALA A 169 -0.16 5.64 -0.35
C ALA A 169 1.07 6.31 0.26
N TYR A 170 2.16 6.25 -0.49
CA TYR A 170 3.49 6.73 -0.11
C TYR A 170 4.04 7.61 -1.23
N ARG A 171 4.71 8.70 -0.84
CA ARG A 171 5.63 9.42 -1.73
C ARG A 171 6.78 8.49 -2.11
N ALA A 172 7.05 8.34 -3.40
CA ALA A 172 8.10 7.42 -3.89
C ALA A 172 9.48 7.71 -3.28
N GLU A 173 9.84 8.98 -3.14
CA GLU A 173 11.12 9.42 -2.56
C GLU A 173 11.21 9.04 -1.08
N ALA A 174 10.15 9.25 -0.32
CA ALA A 174 10.09 8.89 1.10
C ALA A 174 10.17 7.37 1.28
N LEU A 175 9.50 6.61 0.40
CA LEU A 175 9.59 5.15 0.40
C LEU A 175 11.00 4.66 0.07
N LYS A 176 11.66 5.24 -0.96
CA LYS A 176 13.03 4.90 -1.33
C LYS A 176 14.04 5.20 -0.22
N ALA A 177 13.92 6.36 0.43
CA ALA A 177 14.76 6.71 1.56
C ALA A 177 14.60 5.70 2.70
N ALA A 178 13.34 5.38 3.07
CA ALA A 178 13.05 4.41 4.12
C ALA A 178 13.62 3.01 3.82
N LEU A 179 13.52 2.55 2.56
CA LEU A 179 14.06 1.27 2.12
C LEU A 179 15.60 1.27 2.05
N GLY A 180 16.22 2.38 1.65
CA GLY A 180 17.67 2.54 1.60
C GLY A 180 18.31 2.53 2.99
N ASP A 181 17.68 3.18 3.96
CA ASP A 181 18.19 3.31 5.33
C ASP A 181 18.08 1.99 6.14
N HIS A 182 17.15 1.10 5.77
CA HIS A 182 16.82 -0.10 6.59
C HIS A 182 17.08 -1.44 5.89
N GLY A 183 17.48 -1.45 4.61
CA GLY A 183 17.80 -2.66 3.85
C GLY A 183 16.68 -3.72 3.86
N ALA A 184 17.05 -4.99 3.67
CA ALA A 184 16.11 -6.13 3.69
C ALA A 184 15.46 -6.38 5.07
N GLY A 185 15.93 -5.71 6.13
CA GLY A 185 15.44 -5.84 7.50
C GLY A 185 14.18 -5.03 7.82
N PHE A 186 13.68 -4.19 6.89
CA PHE A 186 12.46 -3.40 7.10
C PHE A 186 11.18 -4.25 7.26
N PHE A 187 11.20 -5.54 6.91
CA PHE A 187 9.99 -6.39 6.88
C PHE A 187 10.12 -7.76 7.57
N ASP A 188 11.22 -8.00 8.31
CA ASP A 188 11.19 -9.05 9.34
C ASP A 188 10.18 -8.62 10.43
N GLN A 189 9.73 -9.47 11.34
CA GLN A 189 8.77 -9.12 12.39
C GLN A 189 9.20 -7.90 13.27
N GLN A 190 10.45 -7.46 13.13
CA GLN A 190 11.02 -6.23 13.68
C GLN A 190 10.81 -4.97 12.83
N GLY A 191 10.31 -5.06 11.60
CA GLY A 191 9.90 -3.94 10.74
C GLY A 191 8.73 -3.13 11.33
N PHE A 192 7.84 -3.81 12.06
CA PHE A 192 6.84 -3.17 12.91
C PHE A 192 7.51 -2.31 14.02
N GLN A 193 8.75 -2.63 14.40
CA GLN A 193 9.60 -1.78 15.24
C GLN A 193 10.42 -0.75 14.44
N ALA A 194 10.75 -0.95 13.16
CA ALA A 194 11.51 0.03 12.34
C ALA A 194 10.70 1.30 11.98
N CYS A 195 9.38 1.27 12.13
CA CYS A 195 8.57 2.49 12.19
C CYS A 195 8.93 3.36 13.41
N ARG A 196 9.63 2.81 14.43
CA ARG A 196 10.20 3.58 15.56
C ARG A 196 11.39 4.46 15.16
N SER A 197 12.24 4.05 14.21
CA SER A 197 13.46 4.79 13.86
C SER A 197 13.23 5.84 12.76
N SER A 198 12.38 5.53 11.77
CA SER A 198 12.10 6.45 10.65
C SER A 198 11.14 7.58 11.01
N CYS A 199 10.18 7.37 11.93
CA CYS A 199 9.33 8.47 12.41
C CYS A 199 10.04 9.40 13.41
N ALA A 200 11.19 9.02 13.96
CA ALA A 200 11.91 9.84 14.93
C ALA A 200 12.85 10.88 14.29
N THR A 201 13.24 10.74 13.02
CA THR A 201 14.45 11.45 12.51
C THR A 201 14.22 12.45 11.37
N THR A 202 13.00 12.70 10.88
CA THR A 202 12.78 13.73 9.85
C THR A 202 11.82 14.83 10.28
N ARG A 203 12.19 15.52 11.36
CA ARG A 203 11.72 16.88 11.65
C ARG A 203 12.84 17.87 11.35
N LYS A 204 12.70 18.59 10.23
CA LYS A 204 13.34 19.89 9.88
C LYS A 204 14.88 19.99 10.02
N ALA A 205 15.59 19.85 8.91
CA ALA A 205 16.68 20.77 8.62
C ALA A 205 16.05 22.06 8.07
N ALA A 206 15.96 23.08 8.92
CA ALA A 206 15.54 24.42 8.52
C ALA A 206 16.52 24.98 7.47
N ARG A 207 15.98 25.54 6.38
CA ARG A 207 16.73 26.42 5.48
C ARG A 207 17.11 27.70 6.27
N PRO A 208 18.39 28.09 6.36
CA PRO A 208 18.72 29.49 6.60
C PRO A 208 18.62 30.27 5.28
N ARG A 209 18.19 31.53 5.41
CA ARG A 209 18.29 32.55 4.35
C ARG A 209 19.74 32.94 4.13
#